data_AF-A0A060YUI1-F1
#
_entry.id   AF-A0A060YUI1-F1
#
_cell.length_a   1.000
_cell.length_b   1.000
_cell.length_c   1.000
_cell.angle_alpha   90.00
_cell.angle_beta   90.00
_cell.angle_gamma   90.00
#
_symmetry.space_group_name_H-M   'P 1'
#
loop_
_entity.id
_entity.type
_entity.pdbx_description
1 polymer ?
#
loop_
_entity_poly.entity_id
_entity_poly.type
_entity_poly.pdbx_seq_one_letter_code
_entity_poly.pdbx_strand_id
1 'polypeptide(L)'
;GEDSEEEDDDDDEEEEPNLKTKHHSKLKRKKRKKAAVVAESLSNLVVYTKSVKFHSFSHAREHQQYYENTSLGEKKAHKLVKTSAPDFIQHNMVFITRIYPAASRTLSSNYNPQGFWNVGSQMVALNFQSLGLPMDLNNGRFQDNGGCGYVLKPLFLRTNQWGFNPNSYRHNLKPAHLLLKVLELCDARMCVCELGGWNVGGGRNVGGGEGVWCGRGCPSYLEHLYLPLPLTYCFSTSNLLLLYL
;
A
#
# COMPACT_ATOMS: atom_id res chain seq x y z
N GLY A 1 34.72 1.06 -2.06
CA GLY A 1 33.34 0.60 -1.90
C GLY A 1 32.50 1.80 -2.14
N GLU A 2 31.92 1.87 -3.33
CA GLU A 2 31.08 3.00 -3.74
C GLU A 2 29.63 2.52 -3.68
N ASP A 3 28.84 3.22 -2.86
CA ASP A 3 27.41 3.03 -2.70
C ASP A 3 26.70 3.15 -4.06
N SER A 4 25.92 2.13 -4.37
CA SER A 4 25.06 2.04 -5.54
C SER A 4 23.77 2.84 -5.30
N GLU A 5 23.72 4.06 -5.83
CA GLU A 5 22.47 4.83 -5.91
C GLU A 5 21.49 4.13 -6.87
N GLU A 6 20.29 3.87 -6.36
CA GLU A 6 19.17 3.21 -7.02
C GLU A 6 18.75 3.96 -8.31
N GLU A 7 18.41 3.19 -9.35
CA GLU A 7 17.97 3.70 -10.65
C GLU A 7 16.59 4.38 -10.54
N ASP A 8 16.57 5.68 -10.23
CA ASP A 8 15.42 6.56 -10.47
C ASP A 8 15.44 7.04 -11.93
N ASP A 9 14.93 6.22 -12.86
CA ASP A 9 14.42 6.71 -14.16
C ASP A 9 13.02 7.32 -13.91
N ASP A 10 12.96 8.44 -13.18
CA ASP A 10 11.80 9.33 -13.04
C ASP A 10 11.85 10.43 -14.14
N ASP A 11 12.38 10.11 -15.33
CA ASP A 11 12.39 10.96 -16.53
C ASP A 11 11.13 10.68 -17.38
N ASP A 12 9.94 10.97 -16.84
CA ASP A 12 8.75 11.27 -17.65
C ASP A 12 8.45 12.78 -17.47
N GLU A 13 9.38 13.65 -17.87
CA GLU A 13 9.04 15.04 -18.23
C GLU A 13 8.28 14.99 -19.57
N GLU A 14 6.95 14.90 -19.51
CA GLU A 14 6.10 15.18 -20.66
C GLU A 14 6.17 16.69 -20.96
N GLU A 15 6.91 17.07 -22.00
CA GLU A 15 6.94 18.41 -22.57
C GLU A 15 5.57 18.77 -23.19
N GLU A 16 4.86 19.72 -22.58
CA GLU A 16 3.71 20.41 -23.16
C GLU A 16 4.17 21.26 -24.38
N PRO A 17 3.50 21.20 -25.55
CA PRO A 17 3.97 21.89 -26.75
C PRO A 17 3.64 23.39 -26.69
N ASN A 18 4.57 24.21 -26.19
CA ASN A 18 4.42 25.67 -26.26
C ASN A 18 5.08 26.24 -27.53
N LEU A 19 4.29 26.97 -28.33
CA LEU A 19 4.72 27.54 -29.61
C LEU A 19 5.78 28.65 -29.41
N LYS A 20 7.01 28.33 -29.84
CA LYS A 20 8.04 29.17 -30.49
C LYS A 20 8.28 30.59 -29.92
N THR A 21 9.46 30.79 -29.33
CA THR A 21 10.40 31.83 -29.80
C THR A 21 11.85 31.36 -29.57
N LYS A 22 12.71 31.56 -30.58
CA LYS A 22 14.07 31.02 -30.73
C LYS A 22 15.06 31.62 -29.71
N HIS A 23 15.80 30.78 -28.99
CA HIS A 23 17.17 31.10 -28.53
C HIS A 23 18.00 29.81 -28.38
N HIS A 24 19.25 29.85 -28.86
CA HIS A 24 20.21 28.75 -28.86
C HIS A 24 20.46 28.15 -27.47
N SER A 25 20.20 26.85 -27.28
CA SER A 25 20.73 26.09 -26.13
C SER A 25 21.32 24.75 -26.60
N LYS A 26 22.54 24.48 -26.12
CA LYS A 26 23.36 23.33 -26.48
C LYS A 26 22.70 22.04 -26.01
N LEU A 27 22.36 21.12 -26.93
CA LEU A 27 21.96 19.75 -26.60
C LEU A 27 23.10 19.06 -25.82
N LYS A 28 22.95 18.93 -24.50
CA LYS A 28 23.77 18.04 -23.70
C LYS A 28 23.32 16.61 -24.00
N ARG A 29 24.14 15.87 -24.75
CA ARG A 29 23.94 14.46 -25.04
C ARG A 29 24.01 13.65 -23.74
N LYS A 30 22.88 13.22 -23.18
CA LYS A 30 22.80 12.29 -22.03
C LYS A 30 23.60 11.03 -22.40
N LYS A 31 24.73 10.78 -21.73
CA LYS A 31 25.48 9.53 -21.87
C LYS A 31 24.63 8.42 -21.25
N ARG A 32 24.25 7.41 -22.04
CA ARG A 32 23.57 6.20 -21.54
C ARG A 32 24.49 5.53 -20.51
N LYS A 33 24.11 5.56 -19.23
CA LYS A 33 24.76 4.74 -18.20
C LYS A 33 24.51 3.27 -18.55
N LYS A 34 25.55 2.43 -18.45
CA LYS A 34 25.41 0.99 -18.67
C LYS A 34 24.70 0.39 -17.47
N ALA A 35 23.64 -0.37 -17.70
CA ALA A 35 22.97 -1.13 -16.65
C ALA A 35 23.98 -2.04 -15.95
N ALA A 36 23.89 -2.12 -14.62
CA ALA A 36 24.74 -3.01 -13.84
C ALA A 36 24.49 -4.46 -14.25
N VAL A 37 25.56 -5.20 -14.56
CA VAL A 37 25.47 -6.63 -14.88
C VAL A 37 25.31 -7.39 -13.56
N VAL A 38 24.17 -8.04 -13.39
CA VAL A 38 23.89 -8.87 -12.21
C VAL A 38 24.73 -10.15 -12.29
N ALA A 39 25.38 -10.52 -11.18
CA ALA A 39 26.12 -11.77 -11.10
C ALA A 39 25.19 -12.98 -11.29
N GLU A 40 25.64 -13.99 -12.03
CA GLU A 40 24.84 -15.19 -12.34
C GLU A 40 24.33 -15.90 -11.07
N SER A 41 25.17 -15.99 -10.03
CA SER A 41 24.80 -16.58 -8.75
C SER A 41 23.61 -15.89 -8.08
N LEU A 42 23.48 -14.57 -8.22
CA LEU A 42 22.34 -13.80 -7.71
C LEU A 42 21.11 -13.96 -8.61
N SER A 43 21.31 -14.00 -9.93
CA SER A 43 20.22 -14.22 -10.89
C SER A 43 19.54 -15.57 -10.67
N ASN A 44 20.31 -16.60 -10.31
CA ASN A 44 19.79 -17.96 -10.07
C ASN A 44 18.90 -18.08 -8.82
N LEU A 45 18.89 -17.07 -7.94
CA LEU A 45 18.01 -17.06 -6.75
C LEU A 45 16.59 -16.53 -7.06
N VAL A 46 16.39 -15.88 -8.20
CA VAL A 46 15.12 -15.22 -8.55
C VAL A 46 14.21 -16.20 -9.28
N VAL A 47 13.13 -16.65 -8.61
CA VAL A 47 12.19 -17.64 -9.18
C VAL A 47 10.85 -17.00 -9.54
N TYR A 48 10.15 -16.38 -8.57
CA TYR A 48 8.75 -15.93 -8.74
C TYR A 48 8.58 -14.41 -8.82
N THR A 49 9.65 -13.64 -8.61
CA THR A 49 9.61 -12.18 -8.52
C THR A 49 10.73 -11.58 -9.35
N LYS A 50 10.76 -11.95 -10.63
CA LYS A 50 11.69 -11.36 -11.58
C LYS A 50 11.26 -9.93 -11.91
N SER A 51 12.06 -8.96 -11.49
CA SER A 51 11.79 -7.55 -11.76
C SER A 51 11.87 -7.23 -13.25
N VAL A 52 10.81 -6.65 -13.80
CA VAL A 52 10.75 -6.15 -15.19
C VAL A 52 10.33 -4.68 -15.23
N LYS A 53 10.78 -3.97 -16.27
CA LYS A 53 10.39 -2.56 -16.48
C LYS A 53 8.92 -2.50 -16.93
N PHE A 54 8.16 -1.60 -16.31
CA PHE A 54 6.80 -1.31 -16.78
C PHE A 54 6.84 -0.48 -18.06
N HIS A 55 6.14 -0.94 -19.10
CA HIS A 55 5.93 -0.16 -20.32
C HIS A 55 4.49 0.36 -20.41
N SER A 56 3.51 -0.54 -20.43
CA SER A 56 2.10 -0.20 -20.40
C SER A 56 1.28 -1.41 -19.95
N PHE A 57 0.01 -1.20 -19.57
CA PHE A 57 -0.88 -2.32 -19.23
C PHE A 57 -1.15 -3.24 -20.42
N SER A 58 -1.25 -2.70 -21.65
CA SER A 58 -1.40 -3.51 -22.87
C SER A 58 -0.16 -4.37 -23.12
N HIS A 59 1.04 -3.78 -23.02
CA HIS A 59 2.29 -4.53 -23.19
C HIS A 59 2.42 -5.63 -22.13
N ALA A 60 2.14 -5.32 -20.86
CA ALA A 60 2.20 -6.30 -19.78
C ALA A 60 1.24 -7.48 -20.02
N ARG A 61 0.02 -7.20 -20.49
CA ARG A 61 -0.98 -8.25 -20.78
C ARG A 61 -0.50 -9.24 -21.86
N GLU A 62 0.23 -8.75 -22.85
CA GLU A 62 0.68 -9.56 -23.99
C GLU A 62 2.02 -10.27 -23.73
N HIS A 63 2.92 -9.65 -22.97
CA HIS A 63 4.33 -10.08 -22.90
C HIS A 63 4.80 -10.48 -21.50
N GLN A 64 4.20 -9.94 -20.43
CA GLN A 64 4.67 -10.18 -19.07
C GLN A 64 4.29 -11.58 -18.60
N GLN A 65 5.23 -12.25 -17.93
CA GLN A 65 5.02 -13.58 -17.37
C GLN A 65 4.57 -13.50 -15.90
N TYR A 66 3.86 -14.53 -15.43
CA TYR A 66 3.27 -14.54 -14.08
C TYR A 66 4.31 -14.48 -12.95
N TYR A 67 5.55 -14.90 -13.21
CA TYR A 67 6.68 -14.84 -12.28
C TYR A 67 7.44 -13.50 -12.35
N GLU A 68 6.95 -12.54 -13.14
CA GLU A 68 7.54 -11.22 -13.29
C GLU A 68 6.73 -10.18 -12.52
N ASN A 69 7.44 -9.35 -11.76
CA ASN A 69 6.85 -8.26 -10.98
C ASN A 69 7.35 -6.90 -11.47
N THR A 70 6.55 -5.88 -11.19
CA THR A 70 6.79 -4.51 -11.64
C THR A 70 6.95 -3.59 -10.44
N SER A 71 7.95 -2.69 -10.47
CA SER A 71 8.09 -1.62 -9.49
C SER A 71 7.74 -0.26 -10.09
N LEU A 72 6.95 0.54 -9.38
CA LEU A 72 6.49 1.88 -9.81
C LEU A 72 6.76 2.91 -8.70
N GLY A 73 7.35 4.05 -9.07
CA GLY A 73 7.40 5.21 -8.19
C GLY A 73 5.99 5.79 -7.93
N GLU A 74 5.77 6.34 -6.74
CA GLU A 74 4.44 6.83 -6.30
C GLU A 74 3.78 7.79 -7.28
N LYS A 75 4.55 8.67 -7.95
CA LYS A 75 4.02 9.69 -8.88
C LYS A 75 3.40 9.02 -10.10
N LYS A 76 4.14 8.08 -10.71
CA LYS A 76 3.69 7.28 -11.85
C LYS A 76 2.50 6.41 -11.47
N ALA A 77 2.57 5.74 -10.32
CA ALA A 77 1.45 4.95 -9.80
C ALA A 77 0.20 5.81 -9.60
N HIS A 78 0.33 7.02 -9.04
CA HIS A 78 -0.80 7.94 -8.89
C HIS A 78 -1.39 8.40 -10.22
N LYS A 79 -0.57 8.68 -11.25
CA LYS A 79 -1.04 9.00 -12.61
C LYS A 79 -1.89 7.84 -13.14
N LEU A 80 -1.39 6.61 -13.06
CA LEU A 80 -2.08 5.40 -13.53
C LEU A 80 -3.39 5.13 -12.76
N VAL A 81 -3.42 5.35 -11.44
CA VAL A 81 -4.66 5.25 -10.64
C VAL A 81 -5.72 6.24 -11.13
N LYS A 82 -5.34 7.45 -11.56
CA LYS A 82 -6.29 8.45 -12.05
C LYS A 82 -6.76 8.15 -13.47
N THR A 83 -5.85 7.80 -14.37
CA THR A 83 -6.14 7.66 -15.81
C THR A 83 -6.67 6.28 -16.20
N SER A 84 -6.23 5.23 -15.50
CA SER A 84 -6.32 3.85 -15.97
C SER A 84 -6.56 2.85 -14.82
N ALA A 85 -7.38 3.25 -13.83
CA ALA A 85 -7.65 2.42 -12.65
C ALA A 85 -8.16 0.99 -12.97
N PRO A 86 -9.10 0.79 -13.92
CA PRO A 86 -9.60 -0.56 -14.24
C PRO A 86 -8.52 -1.47 -14.81
N ASP A 87 -7.67 -0.95 -15.70
CA ASP A 87 -6.55 -1.71 -16.27
C ASP A 87 -5.52 -2.06 -15.20
N PHE A 88 -5.28 -1.13 -14.26
CA PHE A 88 -4.38 -1.38 -13.13
C PHE A 88 -4.93 -2.48 -12.22
N ILE A 89 -6.23 -2.46 -11.92
CA ILE A 89 -6.90 -3.53 -11.16
C ILE A 89 -6.75 -4.86 -11.89
N GLN A 90 -7.00 -4.91 -13.20
CA GLN A 90 -6.87 -6.12 -13.99
C GLN A 90 -5.43 -6.64 -14.02
N HIS A 91 -4.45 -5.75 -14.15
CA HIS A 91 -3.03 -6.10 -14.06
C HIS A 91 -2.70 -6.74 -12.70
N ASN A 92 -3.17 -6.14 -11.61
CA ASN A 92 -2.93 -6.62 -10.24
C ASN A 92 -3.71 -7.90 -9.90
N MET A 93 -4.63 -8.39 -10.74
CA MET A 93 -5.21 -9.73 -10.56
C MET A 93 -4.24 -10.85 -10.91
N VAL A 94 -3.29 -10.58 -11.81
CA VAL A 94 -2.38 -11.58 -12.39
C VAL A 94 -0.93 -11.35 -11.97
N PHE A 95 -0.51 -10.10 -11.87
CA PHE A 95 0.88 -9.72 -11.59
C PHE A 95 1.01 -9.01 -10.24
N ILE A 96 2.22 -9.04 -9.69
CA ILE A 96 2.57 -8.32 -8.47
C ILE A 96 3.13 -6.94 -8.84
N THR A 97 2.55 -5.89 -8.25
CA THR A 97 3.06 -4.52 -8.37
C THR A 97 3.59 -4.03 -7.03
N ARG A 98 4.85 -3.57 -7.05
CA ARG A 98 5.47 -2.82 -5.97
C ARG A 98 5.37 -1.31 -6.22
N ILE A 99 4.95 -0.57 -5.20
CA ILE A 99 4.92 0.89 -5.20
C ILE A 99 5.83 1.40 -4.10
N TYR A 100 6.65 2.39 -4.41
CA TYR A 100 7.63 2.93 -3.47
C TYR A 100 7.59 4.46 -3.42
N PRO A 101 8.01 5.07 -2.29
CA PRO A 101 8.00 6.52 -2.13
C PRO A 101 8.97 7.18 -3.13
N ALA A 102 8.62 8.36 -3.63
CA ALA A 102 9.51 9.11 -4.53
C ALA A 102 10.79 9.55 -3.78
N ALA A 103 11.94 9.51 -4.45
CA ALA A 103 13.20 9.99 -3.89
C ALA A 103 13.20 11.47 -3.49
N SER A 104 12.30 12.28 -4.06
CA SER A 104 12.07 13.66 -3.63
C SER A 104 11.65 13.78 -2.16
N ARG A 105 11.20 12.68 -1.52
CA ARG A 105 10.88 12.62 -0.09
C ARG A 105 12.16 12.46 0.75
N THR A 106 13.03 13.46 0.68
CA THR A 106 14.32 13.51 1.39
C THR A 106 14.19 13.38 2.91
N LEU A 107 13.04 13.77 3.47
CA LEU A 107 12.71 13.61 4.90
C LEU A 107 12.00 12.27 5.22
N SER A 108 12.08 11.29 4.32
CA SER A 108 11.47 9.96 4.43
C SER A 108 9.95 9.96 4.70
N SER A 109 9.24 11.02 4.32
CA SER A 109 7.78 11.07 4.50
C SER A 109 7.07 9.92 3.76
N ASN A 110 5.88 9.55 4.22
CA ASN A 110 5.06 8.50 3.61
C ASN A 110 3.89 9.10 2.81
N TYR A 111 3.53 8.43 1.70
CA TYR A 111 2.29 8.70 0.97
C TYR A 111 1.12 7.93 1.61
N ASN A 112 -0.13 8.26 1.24
CA ASN A 112 -1.30 7.49 1.71
C ASN A 112 -1.42 6.16 0.96
N PRO A 113 -1.29 4.99 1.62
CA PRO A 113 -1.29 3.69 0.95
C PRO A 113 -2.67 3.26 0.42
N GLN A 114 -3.77 3.83 0.96
CA GLN A 114 -5.13 3.39 0.65
C GLN A 114 -5.48 3.50 -0.84
N GLY A 115 -5.03 4.56 -1.51
CA GLY A 115 -5.29 4.76 -2.94
C GLY A 115 -4.72 3.64 -3.80
N PHE A 116 -3.61 3.04 -3.38
CA PHE A 116 -2.97 1.94 -4.09
C PHE A 116 -3.57 0.58 -3.75
N TRP A 117 -4.00 0.37 -2.51
CA TRP A 117 -4.78 -0.82 -2.15
C TRP A 117 -6.14 -0.85 -2.88
N ASN A 118 -6.75 0.30 -3.16
CA ASN A 118 -8.00 0.39 -3.91
C ASN A 118 -7.88 -0.12 -5.35
N VAL A 119 -6.69 -0.06 -5.95
CA VAL A 119 -6.41 -0.67 -7.27
C VAL A 119 -5.79 -2.06 -7.17
N GLY A 120 -5.73 -2.63 -5.97
CA GLY A 120 -5.30 -4.00 -5.74
C GLY A 120 -3.79 -4.23 -5.74
N SER A 121 -2.98 -3.17 -5.67
CA SER A 121 -1.52 -3.29 -5.54
C SER A 121 -1.15 -3.96 -4.21
N GLN A 122 -0.25 -4.94 -4.28
CA GLN A 122 0.05 -5.85 -3.18
C GLN A 122 1.22 -5.33 -2.33
N MET A 123 2.27 -4.83 -2.98
CA MET A 123 3.50 -4.39 -2.32
C MET A 123 3.55 -2.87 -2.25
N VAL A 124 2.83 -2.27 -1.30
CA VAL A 124 2.80 -0.81 -1.10
C VAL A 124 3.82 -0.43 -0.02
N ALA A 125 5.06 -0.13 -0.45
CA ALA A 125 6.19 0.08 0.45
C ALA A 125 6.15 1.47 1.10
N LEU A 126 6.34 1.50 2.42
CA LEU A 126 6.40 2.69 3.25
C LEU A 126 7.71 2.71 4.05
N ASN A 127 8.13 3.89 4.47
CA ASN A 127 9.24 4.14 5.38
C ASN A 127 8.82 3.84 6.82
N PHE A 128 9.20 2.68 7.37
CA PHE A 128 8.82 2.24 8.73
C PHE A 128 9.38 3.14 9.84
N GLN A 129 10.51 3.81 9.58
CA GLN A 129 11.11 4.78 10.49
C GLN A 129 10.26 6.06 10.66
N SER A 130 9.34 6.33 9.72
CA SER A 130 8.52 7.53 9.69
C SER A 130 7.08 7.22 10.10
N LEU A 131 6.81 7.45 11.38
CA LEU A 131 5.47 7.32 11.98
C LEU A 131 4.49 8.37 11.44
N GLY A 132 3.20 8.14 11.69
CA GLY A 132 2.10 9.02 11.30
C GLY A 132 0.98 8.26 10.59
N LEU A 133 -0.03 9.00 10.11
CA LEU A 133 -1.26 8.43 9.56
C LEU A 133 -1.04 7.30 8.52
N PRO A 134 -0.13 7.41 7.54
CA PRO A 134 0.13 6.31 6.60
C PRO A 134 0.58 5.01 7.28
N MET A 135 1.43 5.14 8.31
CA MET A 135 1.94 4.00 9.07
C MET A 135 0.88 3.45 10.02
N ASP A 136 0.05 4.32 10.61
CA ASP A 136 -1.09 3.88 11.44
C ASP A 136 -2.11 3.08 10.61
N LEU A 137 -2.40 3.54 9.38
CA LEU A 137 -3.24 2.78 8.43
C LEU A 137 -2.61 1.44 8.06
N ASN A 138 -1.30 1.40 7.82
CA ASN A 138 -0.57 0.17 7.54
C ASN A 138 -0.65 -0.81 8.71
N ASN A 139 -0.33 -0.35 9.92
CA ASN A 139 -0.38 -1.15 11.14
C ASN A 139 -1.80 -1.67 11.41
N GLY A 140 -2.82 -0.81 11.29
CA GLY A 140 -4.21 -1.22 11.47
C GLY A 140 -4.67 -2.26 10.43
N ARG A 141 -4.32 -2.06 9.15
CA ARG A 141 -4.67 -3.02 8.09
C ARG A 141 -4.04 -4.38 8.30
N PHE A 142 -2.75 -4.43 8.65
CA PHE A 142 -2.01 -5.68 8.77
C PHE A 142 -2.13 -6.36 10.14
N GLN A 143 -2.89 -5.80 11.08
CA GLN A 143 -3.35 -6.53 12.25
C GLN A 143 -4.41 -7.60 11.90
N ASP A 144 -5.12 -7.42 10.78
CA ASP A 144 -6.02 -8.44 10.25
C ASP A 144 -5.28 -9.76 9.95
N ASN A 145 -6.04 -10.85 9.83
CA ASN A 145 -5.53 -12.18 9.52
C ASN A 145 -4.41 -12.64 10.50
N GLY A 146 -4.53 -12.26 11.78
CA GLY A 146 -3.61 -12.65 12.82
C GLY A 146 -2.23 -12.00 12.73
N GLY A 147 -2.08 -10.88 12.03
CA GLY A 147 -0.80 -10.17 11.97
C GLY A 147 0.24 -10.79 11.04
N CYS A 148 -0.15 -11.70 10.15
CA CYS A 148 0.81 -12.48 9.35
C CYS A 148 1.46 -11.72 8.19
N GLY A 149 1.07 -10.45 7.97
CA GLY A 149 1.54 -9.65 6.84
C GLY A 149 0.74 -9.82 5.55
N TYR A 150 -0.25 -10.73 5.50
CA TYR A 150 -1.11 -10.96 4.34
C TYR A 150 -2.57 -10.69 4.64
N VAL A 151 -3.19 -9.83 3.83
CA VAL A 151 -4.64 -9.57 3.87
C VAL A 151 -5.24 -9.91 2.52
N LEU A 152 -6.21 -10.83 2.50
CA LEU A 152 -6.86 -11.27 1.28
C LEU A 152 -7.61 -10.10 0.62
N LYS A 153 -7.35 -9.86 -0.67
CA LYS A 153 -8.07 -8.85 -1.45
C LYS A 153 -9.57 -9.14 -1.50
N PRO A 154 -10.45 -8.12 -1.48
CA PRO A 154 -11.88 -8.28 -1.75
C PRO A 154 -12.14 -9.01 -3.08
N LEU A 155 -13.26 -9.72 -3.17
CA LEU A 155 -13.59 -10.55 -4.35
C LEU A 155 -13.61 -9.76 -5.67
N PHE A 156 -14.08 -8.51 -5.63
CA PHE A 156 -14.14 -7.62 -6.81
C PHE A 156 -12.76 -7.15 -7.29
N LEU A 157 -11.69 -7.30 -6.50
CA LEU A 157 -10.29 -7.07 -6.91
C LEU A 157 -9.54 -8.37 -7.28
N ARG A 158 -10.25 -9.50 -7.27
CA ARG A 158 -9.71 -10.83 -7.63
C ARG A 158 -10.36 -11.43 -8.86
N THR A 159 -11.51 -10.92 -9.28
CA THR A 159 -12.29 -11.47 -10.39
C THR A 159 -12.71 -10.36 -11.35
N ASN A 160 -12.55 -10.61 -12.66
CA ASN A 160 -12.82 -9.62 -13.70
C ASN A 160 -14.32 -9.38 -13.98
N GLN A 161 -15.21 -10.04 -13.24
CA GLN A 161 -16.66 -10.01 -13.49
C GLN A 161 -17.34 -8.73 -12.98
N TRP A 162 -16.69 -7.95 -12.12
CA TRP A 162 -17.33 -6.88 -11.36
C TRP A 162 -17.15 -5.48 -11.97
N GLY A 163 -16.26 -5.30 -12.95
CA GLY A 163 -16.03 -4.00 -13.61
C GLY A 163 -15.73 -2.85 -12.64
N PHE A 164 -15.11 -3.15 -11.49
CA PHE A 164 -14.89 -2.17 -10.43
C PHE A 164 -13.93 -1.07 -10.87
N ASN A 165 -14.31 0.18 -10.62
CA ASN A 165 -13.47 1.35 -10.87
C ASN A 165 -13.52 2.27 -9.63
N PRO A 166 -12.43 2.43 -8.87
CA PRO A 166 -12.44 3.21 -7.62
C PRO A 166 -12.75 4.71 -7.83
N ASN A 167 -12.63 5.22 -9.06
CA ASN A 167 -12.94 6.61 -9.39
C ASN A 167 -14.40 6.82 -9.82
N SER A 168 -15.21 5.75 -9.91
CA SER A 168 -16.63 5.85 -10.25
C SER A 168 -17.48 6.10 -9.00
N TYR A 169 -18.52 6.92 -9.11
CA TYR A 169 -19.48 7.20 -8.04
C TYR A 169 -20.60 6.15 -7.94
N ARG A 170 -20.70 5.24 -8.92
CA ARG A 170 -21.71 4.19 -8.97
C ARG A 170 -21.02 2.84 -8.96
N HIS A 171 -21.23 2.10 -7.88
CA HIS A 171 -20.86 0.70 -7.77
C HIS A 171 -22.11 -0.12 -7.51
N ASN A 172 -22.14 -1.35 -8.02
CA ASN A 172 -23.18 -2.33 -7.69
C ASN A 172 -22.99 -2.92 -6.27
N LEU A 173 -22.40 -2.13 -5.35
CA LEU A 173 -22.16 -2.49 -3.97
C LEU A 173 -23.24 -1.83 -3.10
N LYS A 174 -23.78 -2.57 -2.13
CA LYS A 174 -24.77 -2.03 -1.20
C LYS A 174 -24.05 -1.08 -0.22
N PRO A 175 -24.45 0.19 -0.12
CA PRO A 175 -23.88 1.09 0.87
C PRO A 175 -24.23 0.61 2.28
N ALA A 176 -23.31 0.78 3.22
CA ALA A 176 -23.53 0.55 4.64
C ALA A 176 -23.45 1.90 5.37
N HIS A 177 -24.34 2.13 6.33
CA HIS A 177 -24.31 3.31 7.19
C HIS A 177 -23.58 2.96 8.49
N LEU A 178 -22.50 3.69 8.79
CA LEU A 178 -21.75 3.55 10.04
C LEU A 178 -22.04 4.74 10.95
N LEU A 179 -22.56 4.47 12.15
CA LEU A 179 -22.74 5.49 13.19
C LEU A 179 -21.68 5.30 14.27
N LEU A 180 -20.77 6.27 14.38
CA LEU A 180 -19.76 6.30 15.44
C LEU A 180 -20.17 7.33 16.48
N LYS A 181 -20.47 6.90 17.70
CA LYS A 181 -20.70 7.78 18.85
C LYS A 181 -19.56 7.61 19.83
N VAL A 182 -18.71 8.63 19.94
CA VAL A 182 -17.68 8.70 20.98
C VAL A 182 -18.39 9.07 22.29
N LEU A 183 -18.34 8.18 23.28
CA LEU A 183 -19.03 8.38 24.56
C LEU A 183 -18.16 9.17 25.54
N GLU A 184 -16.93 8.72 25.77
CA GLU A 184 -15.94 9.40 26.62
C GLU A 184 -14.51 9.11 26.10
N LEU A 185 -13.60 10.08 26.24
CA LEU A 185 -12.17 9.90 26.03
C LEU A 185 -11.54 9.53 27.38
N CYS A 186 -11.44 8.23 27.69
CA CYS A 186 -10.57 7.78 28.76
C CYS A 186 -9.12 7.86 28.28
N ASP A 187 -8.25 8.49 29.06
CA ASP A 187 -6.84 8.80 28.75
C ASP A 187 -5.92 7.57 28.63
N ALA A 188 -6.48 6.37 28.38
CA ALA A 188 -5.74 5.16 28.08
C ALA A 188 -6.63 4.20 27.28
N ARG A 189 -6.36 4.11 25.97
CA ARG A 189 -6.91 3.16 24.97
C ARG A 189 -8.36 3.41 24.55
N MET A 190 -8.49 3.73 23.26
CA MET A 190 -9.74 3.87 22.55
C MET A 190 -10.47 2.50 22.51
N CYS A 191 -11.52 2.34 23.31
CA CYS A 191 -12.45 1.21 23.18
C CYS A 191 -13.47 1.53 22.09
N VAL A 192 -13.42 0.81 20.97
CA VAL A 192 -14.48 0.84 19.94
C VAL A 192 -15.54 -0.19 20.33
N CYS A 193 -16.73 0.28 20.71
CA CYS A 193 -17.91 -0.59 20.85
C CYS A 193 -18.70 -0.53 19.54
N GLU A 194 -18.83 -1.66 18.83
CA GLU A 194 -19.81 -1.79 17.75
C GLU A 194 -21.22 -1.79 18.37
N LEU A 195 -21.99 -0.75 18.13
CA LEU A 195 -23.43 -0.78 18.34
C LEU A 195 -24.06 -1.40 17.09
N GLY A 196 -24.56 -2.63 17.24
CA GLY A 196 -25.22 -3.38 16.17
C GLY A 196 -26.29 -2.57 15.44
N GLY A 197 -26.35 -2.74 14.11
CA GLY A 197 -27.24 -1.98 13.24
C GLY A 197 -28.73 -2.17 13.54
N TRP A 198 -29.48 -1.07 13.46
CA TRP A 198 -30.94 -1.06 13.65
C TRP A 198 -31.63 -1.34 12.31
N ASN A 199 -32.32 -2.47 12.19
CA ASN A 199 -33.17 -2.77 11.04
C ASN A 199 -34.54 -2.12 11.24
N VAL A 200 -34.89 -1.15 10.40
CA VAL A 200 -36.22 -0.53 10.39
C VAL A 200 -37.15 -1.41 9.54
N GLY A 201 -37.80 -2.38 10.19
CA GLY A 201 -38.80 -3.25 9.58
C GLY A 201 -39.61 -3.95 10.67
N GLY A 202 -40.90 -3.67 10.74
CA GLY A 202 -41.74 -3.93 11.90
C GLY A 202 -41.98 -5.42 12.23
N GLY A 203 -42.27 -5.65 13.52
CA GLY A 203 -43.04 -6.82 13.98
C GLY A 203 -42.39 -7.63 15.09
N ARG A 204 -42.99 -7.52 16.28
CA ARG A 204 -42.99 -8.46 17.42
C ARG A 204 -41.69 -8.63 18.23
N ASN A 205 -41.78 -8.13 19.47
CA ASN A 205 -41.05 -8.61 20.64
C ASN A 205 -41.26 -10.12 20.82
N VAL A 206 -40.17 -10.88 20.88
CA VAL A 206 -40.09 -12.13 21.65
C VAL A 206 -38.68 -12.21 22.22
N GLY A 207 -38.58 -12.38 23.54
CA GLY A 207 -37.34 -12.26 24.29
C GLY A 207 -36.38 -13.44 24.16
N GLY A 208 -35.14 -13.19 24.59
CA GLY A 208 -34.07 -14.17 24.82
C GLY A 208 -32.78 -13.42 25.16
N GLY A 209 -32.11 -13.78 26.26
CA GLY A 209 -30.86 -13.19 26.76
C GLY A 209 -29.70 -13.25 25.74
N GLU A 210 -28.53 -12.67 25.95
CA GLU A 210 -27.77 -12.41 27.17
C GLU A 210 -26.85 -11.19 26.91
N GLY A 211 -26.56 -10.40 27.95
CA GLY A 211 -25.62 -9.28 27.86
C GLY A 211 -25.02 -9.03 29.24
N VAL A 212 -23.87 -9.66 29.47
CA VAL A 212 -23.12 -9.71 30.73
C VAL A 212 -22.84 -8.31 31.29
N TRP A 213 -23.12 -8.14 32.58
CA TRP A 213 -22.67 -7.02 33.39
C TRP A 213 -21.14 -6.96 33.42
N CYS A 214 -20.53 -5.85 32.98
CA CYS A 214 -19.18 -5.52 33.42
C CYS A 214 -19.30 -4.55 34.60
N GLY A 215 -19.24 -5.12 35.80
CA GLY A 215 -19.18 -4.38 37.05
C GLY A 215 -17.87 -3.63 37.24
N ARG A 216 -17.93 -2.66 38.17
CA ARG A 216 -16.82 -1.91 38.76
C ARG A 216 -15.53 -2.73 38.91
N GLY A 217 -14.39 -2.07 38.66
CA GLY A 217 -13.11 -2.49 39.20
C GLY A 217 -11.95 -2.06 38.33
N CYS A 218 -11.45 -0.84 38.54
CA CYS A 218 -10.09 -0.49 38.17
C CYS A 218 -9.16 -1.22 39.16
N PRO A 219 -8.33 -2.20 38.76
CA PRO A 219 -7.34 -2.77 39.66
C PRO A 219 -6.09 -1.90 39.58
N SER A 220 -5.90 -1.09 40.61
CA SER A 220 -4.60 -0.50 40.94
C SER A 220 -3.64 -1.62 41.37
N TYR A 221 -2.43 -1.58 40.80
CA TYR A 221 -1.21 -2.30 41.22
C TYR A 221 -1.16 -3.83 41.11
N LEU A 222 -0.28 -4.32 40.24
CA LEU A 222 0.97 -4.97 40.68
C LEU A 222 1.95 -5.12 39.52
N GLU A 223 3.12 -4.50 39.68
CA GLU A 223 4.33 -4.79 38.93
C GLU A 223 4.65 -6.29 39.03
N HIS A 224 4.96 -6.91 37.89
CA HIS A 224 6.08 -7.84 37.82
C HIS A 224 6.76 -7.69 36.46
N LEU A 225 7.97 -7.15 36.54
CA LEU A 225 9.02 -7.06 35.54
C LEU A 225 9.09 -8.29 34.62
N TYR A 226 9.29 -8.05 33.32
CA TYR A 226 10.35 -8.70 32.52
C TYR A 226 10.62 -7.87 31.25
N LEU A 227 11.47 -6.84 31.40
CA LEU A 227 12.48 -6.49 30.38
C LEU A 227 13.79 -7.04 30.97
N PRO A 228 14.67 -7.71 30.20
CA PRO A 228 15.26 -7.11 29.00
C PRO A 228 15.60 -8.11 27.87
N LEU A 229 15.58 -7.65 26.61
CA LEU A 229 16.56 -8.12 25.63
C LEU A 229 17.06 -6.93 24.78
N PRO A 230 18.37 -6.72 24.68
CA PRO A 230 18.96 -5.71 23.81
C PRO A 230 19.07 -6.31 22.43
N LEU A 231 18.19 -5.94 21.50
CA LEU A 231 18.54 -6.04 20.09
C LEU A 231 19.21 -4.74 19.71
N THR A 232 20.54 -4.76 19.75
CA THR A 232 21.40 -3.86 18.99
C THR A 232 20.99 -3.95 17.51
N TYR A 233 20.04 -3.13 17.09
CA TYR A 233 19.82 -2.90 15.67
C TYR A 233 20.90 -1.95 15.21
N CYS A 234 21.89 -2.54 14.53
CA CYS A 234 22.93 -1.82 13.83
C CYS A 234 22.24 -0.92 12.80
N PHE A 235 22.35 0.40 12.98
CA PHE A 235 21.95 1.38 11.99
C PHE A 235 22.73 1.11 10.70
N SER A 236 22.01 0.86 9.61
CA SER A 236 22.51 1.13 8.26
C SER A 236 21.37 1.78 7.48
N THR A 237 21.59 3.03 7.12
CA THR A 237 20.70 3.91 6.39
C THR A 237 20.54 3.45 4.95
N SER A 238 19.65 2.51 4.66
CA SER A 238 19.16 2.28 3.29
C SER A 238 17.82 1.54 3.35
N ASN A 239 16.78 2.14 2.76
CA ASN A 239 15.49 1.56 2.39
C ASN A 239 15.25 0.10 2.84
N LEU A 240 14.66 -0.09 4.03
CA LEU A 240 14.16 -1.40 4.42
C LEU A 240 12.89 -1.72 3.58
N LEU A 241 13.07 -2.34 2.40
CA LEU A 241 12.07 -3.27 1.90
C LEU A 241 12.07 -4.46 2.85
N LEU A 242 11.09 -4.50 3.74
CA LEU A 242 10.59 -5.80 4.18
C LEU A 242 9.69 -6.33 3.07
N LEU A 243 10.31 -7.01 2.12
CA LEU A 243 9.67 -8.03 1.29
C LEU A 243 9.27 -9.17 2.25
N TYR A 244 8.12 -9.03 2.90
CA TYR A 244 7.42 -10.19 3.42
C TYR A 244 6.83 -10.89 2.19
N LEU A 245 7.22 -12.14 1.96
CA LEU A 245 6.68 -13.11 0.98
C LEU A 245 5.77 -14.14 1.68
#